data_AF-A0A8J2YH03-F1
#
_entry.id   AF-A0A8J2YH03-F1
#
_cell.length_a   1.000
_cell.length_b   1.000
_cell.length_c   1.000
_cell.angle_alpha   90.00
_cell.angle_beta   90.00
_cell.angle_gamma   90.00
#
_symmetry.space_group_name_H-M   'P 1'
#
loop_
_entity.id
_entity.type
_entity.pdbx_description
1 polymer ?
#
loop_
_entity_poly.entity_id
_entity_poly.type
_entity_poly.pdbx_seq_one_letter_code
_entity_poly.pdbx_strand_id
1 'polypeptide(L)'
;MLKNAMQLLSLQEYILRNRSGCPILSKEVKEAIIEKLQSYFYSERGEELGLIGAENLYDFFIKEFAPYVYNEALLDARNVAERQMESLNEELYVLEKTIKHNR
;
A
#
# COMPACT_ATOMS: atom_id res chain seq x y z
N MET A 1 28.78 12.27 -1.25
CA MET A 1 27.42 12.85 -1.34
C MET A 1 26.70 12.50 -2.65
N LEU A 2 27.31 12.69 -3.82
CA LEU A 2 26.67 12.41 -5.12
C LEU A 2 26.32 10.92 -5.38
N LYS A 3 27.08 9.96 -4.82
CA LYS A 3 26.76 8.52 -4.94
C LYS A 3 25.43 8.12 -4.28
N ASN A 4 25.03 8.76 -3.18
CA ASN A 4 23.75 8.49 -2.50
C ASN A 4 22.57 9.03 -3.30
N ALA A 5 22.70 10.23 -3.89
CA ALA A 5 21.63 10.81 -4.72
C ALA A 5 21.35 9.96 -5.98
N MET A 6 22.41 9.37 -6.56
CA MET A 6 22.31 8.50 -7.73
C MET A 6 21.68 7.13 -7.40
N GLN A 7 21.88 6.62 -6.19
CA GLN A 7 21.18 5.41 -5.67
C GLN A 7 19.70 5.67 -5.34
N LEU A 8 19.37 6.88 -4.86
CA LEU A 8 17.98 7.26 -4.56
C LEU A 8 17.16 7.45 -5.84
N LEU A 9 17.76 8.02 -6.89
CA LEU A 9 17.11 8.17 -8.20
C LEU A 9 16.84 6.80 -8.85
N SER A 10 17.77 5.84 -8.77
CA SER A 10 17.54 4.50 -9.30
C SER A 10 16.52 3.69 -8.49
N LEU A 11 16.42 3.93 -7.17
CA LEU A 11 15.35 3.39 -6.32
C LEU A 11 14.00 4.02 -6.66
N GLN A 12 13.93 5.32 -6.89
CA GLN A 12 12.71 5.99 -7.34
C GLN A 12 12.26 5.46 -8.71
N GLU A 13 13.18 5.30 -9.66
CA GLU A 13 12.88 4.71 -10.98
C GLU A 13 12.45 3.23 -10.88
N TYR A 14 13.04 2.46 -9.97
CA TYR A 14 12.62 1.07 -9.71
C TYR A 14 11.22 0.99 -9.10
N ILE A 15 10.90 1.86 -8.15
CA ILE A 15 9.55 1.99 -7.56
C ILE A 15 8.54 2.44 -8.63
N LEU A 16 8.93 3.35 -9.54
CA LEU A 16 8.08 3.81 -10.64
C LEU A 16 7.88 2.75 -11.73
N ARG A 17 8.81 1.80 -11.90
CA ARG A 17 8.70 0.66 -12.84
C ARG A 17 7.84 -0.48 -12.29
N ASN A 18 7.86 -0.74 -10.99
CA ASN A 18 7.01 -1.74 -10.34
C ASN A 18 5.62 -1.19 -9.97
N ARG A 19 5.06 -0.29 -10.79
CA ARG A 19 3.75 0.36 -10.57
C ARG A 19 2.55 -0.57 -10.61
N SER A 20 2.73 -1.84 -10.95
CA SER A 20 1.71 -2.88 -10.80
C SER A 20 1.71 -3.45 -9.38
N GLY A 21 1.83 -2.61 -8.35
CA GLY A 21 1.68 -3.00 -6.95
C GLY A 21 0.24 -3.36 -6.56
N CYS A 22 -0.61 -3.65 -7.54
CA CYS A 22 -1.99 -3.99 -7.29
C CYS A 22 -2.05 -5.44 -6.77
N PRO A 23 -2.55 -5.68 -5.55
CA PRO A 23 -2.83 -7.04 -5.12
C PRO A 23 -3.91 -7.62 -6.05
N ILE A 24 -3.59 -8.75 -6.68
CA ILE A 24 -4.57 -9.52 -7.46
C ILE A 24 -5.59 -10.05 -6.45
N LEU A 25 -6.82 -9.57 -6.51
CA LEU A 25 -7.90 -10.10 -5.68
C LEU A 25 -8.30 -11.49 -6.19
N SER A 26 -8.75 -12.35 -5.28
CA SER A 26 -9.26 -13.66 -5.68
C SER A 26 -10.48 -13.51 -6.58
N LYS A 27 -10.75 -14.55 -7.37
CA LYS A 27 -11.89 -14.55 -8.28
C LYS A 27 -13.21 -14.36 -7.53
N GLU A 28 -13.36 -15.01 -6.37
CA GLU A 28 -14.55 -14.93 -5.52
C GLU A 28 -14.75 -13.50 -4.99
N VAL A 29 -13.65 -12.81 -4.63
CA VAL A 29 -13.71 -11.41 -4.19
C VAL A 29 -14.10 -10.49 -5.34
N LYS A 30 -13.54 -10.71 -6.54
CA LYS A 30 -13.91 -9.95 -7.74
C LYS A 30 -15.40 -10.10 -8.05
N GLU A 31 -15.91 -11.34 -8.07
CA GLU A 31 -17.32 -11.64 -8.33
C GLU A 31 -18.24 -10.95 -7.30
N ALA A 32 -17.91 -11.05 -6.00
CA ALA A 32 -18.67 -10.39 -4.95
C ALA A 32 -18.67 -8.84 -5.07
N ILE A 33 -17.56 -8.24 -5.54
CA ILE A 33 -17.50 -6.79 -5.77
C ILE A 33 -18.33 -6.40 -6.99
N ILE A 34 -18.28 -7.20 -8.06
CA ILE A 34 -19.10 -6.98 -9.26
C ILE A 34 -20.59 -6.98 -8.90
N GLU A 35 -21.06 -7.97 -8.13
CA GLU A 35 -22.46 -8.02 -7.68
C GLU A 35 -22.85 -6.77 -6.86
N LYS A 36 -21.95 -6.30 -6.00
CA LYS A 36 -22.14 -5.06 -5.23
C LYS A 36 -22.20 -3.82 -6.13
N LEU A 37 -21.34 -3.74 -7.15
CA LEU A 37 -21.37 -2.64 -8.12
C LEU A 37 -22.70 -2.61 -8.88
N GLN A 38 -23.19 -3.77 -9.31
CA GLN A 38 -24.48 -3.88 -10.00
C GLN A 38 -25.63 -3.46 -9.08
N SER A 39 -25.63 -3.96 -7.83
CA SER A 39 -26.65 -3.64 -6.83
C SER A 39 -26.68 -2.15 -6.49
N TYR A 40 -25.50 -1.55 -6.28
CA TYR A 40 -25.35 -0.12 -6.02
C TYR A 40 -25.82 0.73 -7.21
N PHE A 41 -25.46 0.33 -8.43
CA PHE A 41 -25.89 1.06 -9.63
C PHE A 41 -27.41 1.03 -9.79
N TYR A 42 -28.02 -0.12 -9.56
CA TYR A 42 -29.48 -0.27 -9.59
C TYR A 42 -30.17 0.55 -8.49
N SER A 43 -29.66 0.52 -7.24
CA SER A 43 -30.26 1.30 -6.16
C SER A 43 -30.17 2.80 -6.36
N GLU A 44 -29.05 3.29 -6.88
CA GLU A 44 -28.81 4.73 -7.03
C GLU A 44 -29.40 5.31 -8.32
N ARG A 45 -29.52 4.52 -9.39
CA ARG A 45 -29.93 5.01 -10.71
C ARG A 45 -31.19 4.37 -11.25
N GLY A 46 -31.68 3.28 -10.63
CA GLY A 46 -32.82 2.51 -11.15
C GLY A 46 -32.51 1.74 -12.44
N GLU A 47 -31.24 1.67 -12.84
CA GLU A 47 -30.79 1.05 -14.08
C GLU A 47 -29.97 -0.20 -13.79
N GLU A 48 -30.14 -1.25 -14.59
CA GLU A 48 -29.33 -2.45 -14.49
C GLU A 48 -27.93 -2.21 -15.09
N LEU A 49 -26.90 -2.46 -14.30
CA LEU A 49 -25.53 -2.51 -14.80
C LEU A 49 -25.22 -3.94 -15.25
N GLY A 50 -25.08 -4.14 -16.56
CA GLY A 50 -24.71 -5.46 -17.11
C GLY A 50 -23.33 -5.95 -16.64
N LEU A 51 -23.14 -7.27 -16.63
CA LEU A 51 -21.91 -7.92 -16.13
C LEU A 51 -20.62 -7.33 -16.74
N ILE A 52 -20.57 -7.21 -18.07
CA ILE A 52 -19.40 -6.66 -18.79
C ILE A 52 -19.13 -5.22 -18.37
N GLY A 53 -20.17 -4.41 -18.16
CA GLY A 53 -20.04 -3.04 -17.70
C GLY A 53 -19.48 -2.97 -16.28
N ALA A 54 -19.98 -3.83 -15.39
CA ALA A 54 -19.48 -3.94 -14.02
C ALA A 54 -18.03 -4.44 -13.97
N GLU A 55 -17.65 -5.42 -14.80
CA GLU A 55 -16.26 -5.88 -14.92
C GLU A 55 -15.32 -4.79 -15.40
N ASN A 56 -15.72 -4.01 -16.42
CA ASN A 56 -14.92 -2.90 -16.92
C ASN A 56 -14.73 -1.80 -15.86
N LEU A 57 -15.78 -1.48 -15.10
CA LEU A 57 -15.69 -0.52 -13.99
C LEU A 57 -14.78 -1.04 -12.89
N TYR A 58 -14.94 -2.30 -12.50
CA TYR A 58 -14.06 -2.95 -11.54
C TYR A 58 -12.60 -2.89 -11.99
N ASP A 59 -12.29 -3.30 -13.22
CA ASP A 59 -10.93 -3.32 -13.74
C ASP A 59 -10.33 -1.90 -13.82
N PHE A 60 -11.14 -0.89 -14.16
CA PHE A 60 -10.74 0.51 -14.11
C PHE A 60 -10.40 0.95 -12.68
N PHE A 61 -11.25 0.66 -11.70
CA PHE A 61 -10.99 1.03 -10.31
C PHE A 61 -9.74 0.35 -9.76
N ILE A 62 -9.58 -0.94 -10.03
CA ILE A 62 -8.41 -1.71 -9.59
C ILE A 62 -7.13 -1.16 -10.22
N LYS A 63 -7.18 -0.82 -11.50
CA LYS A 63 -6.01 -0.28 -12.20
C LYS A 63 -5.63 1.13 -11.73
N GLU A 64 -6.62 2.00 -11.58
CA GLU A 64 -6.36 3.43 -11.35
C GLU A 64 -6.34 3.80 -9.87
N PHE A 65 -7.17 3.19 -9.01
CA PHE A 65 -7.29 3.58 -7.59
C PHE A 65 -6.51 2.67 -6.64
N ALA A 66 -6.47 1.36 -6.89
CA ALA A 66 -5.87 0.42 -5.94
C ALA A 66 -4.39 0.73 -5.61
N PRO A 67 -3.52 1.16 -6.56
CA PRO A 67 -2.14 1.50 -6.23
C PRO A 67 -2.00 2.63 -5.21
N TYR A 68 -2.88 3.65 -5.27
CA TYR A 68 -2.86 4.76 -4.32
C TYR A 68 -3.25 4.28 -2.92
N VAL A 69 -4.37 3.56 -2.80
CA VAL A 69 -4.85 3.04 -1.51
C VAL A 69 -3.82 2.07 -0.90
N TYR A 70 -3.23 1.20 -1.72
CA TYR A 70 -2.22 0.25 -1.28
C TYR A 70 -0.94 0.94 -0.77
N ASN A 71 -0.48 1.98 -1.47
CA ASN A 71 0.71 2.74 -1.04
C ASN A 71 0.47 3.48 0.27
N GLU A 72 -0.71 4.09 0.46
CA GLU A 72 -1.05 4.73 1.74
C GLU A 72 -1.12 3.69 2.86
N ALA A 73 -1.72 2.52 2.62
CA ALA A 73 -1.75 1.44 3.60
C ALA A 73 -0.33 0.93 3.97
N LEU A 74 0.58 0.85 2.99
CA LEU A 74 1.99 0.50 3.24
C LEU A 74 2.73 1.59 4.04
N LEU A 75 2.43 2.86 3.78
CA LEU A 75 2.99 3.97 4.55
C LEU A 75 2.54 3.90 6.01
N ASP A 76 1.27 3.64 6.25
CA ASP A 76 0.73 3.44 7.60
C ASP A 76 1.40 2.27 8.33
N ALA A 77 1.55 1.13 7.64
CA ALA A 77 2.24 -0.03 8.19
C ALA A 77 3.71 0.28 8.54
N ARG A 78 4.40 1.03 7.68
CA ARG A 78 5.77 1.50 7.93
C ARG A 78 5.85 2.39 9.17
N ASN A 79 4.95 3.37 9.29
CA ASN A 79 4.90 4.28 10.43
C ASN A 79 4.67 3.54 11.76
N VAL A 80 3.86 2.47 11.74
CA VAL A 80 3.68 1.60 12.91
C VAL A 80 4.97 0.84 13.25
N ALA A 81 5.64 0.28 12.25
CA ALA A 81 6.89 -0.46 12.45
C ALA A 81 8.03 0.44 12.95
N GLU A 82 8.17 1.65 12.39
CA GLU A 82 9.17 2.63 12.79
C GLU A 82 9.02 3.04 14.26
N ARG A 83 7.79 3.33 14.70
CA ARG A 83 7.51 3.64 16.12
C ARG A 83 7.87 2.49 17.06
N GLN A 84 7.61 1.24 16.67
CA GLN A 84 8.00 0.08 17.48
C GLN A 84 9.52 -0.05 17.56
N MET A 85 10.23 0.21 16.45
CA MET A 85 11.69 0.18 16.42
C MET A 85 12.30 1.30 17.28
N GLU A 86 11.72 2.51 17.24
CA GLU A 86 12.12 3.62 18.12
C GLU A 86 11.98 3.24 19.59
N SER A 87 10.81 2.71 19.99
CA SER A 87 10.57 2.23 21.36
C SER A 87 11.60 1.17 21.77
N LEU A 88 11.91 0.21 20.90
CA LEU A 88 12.91 -0.81 21.17
C LEU A 88 14.32 -0.21 21.36
N ASN A 89 14.69 0.77 20.54
CA ASN A 89 15.98 1.45 20.66
C ASN A 89 16.10 2.23 21.97
N GLU A 90 15.02 2.89 22.41
CA GLU A 90 14.98 3.57 23.71
C GLU A 90 15.19 2.59 24.86
N GLU A 91 14.53 1.42 24.83
CA GLU A 91 14.71 0.36 25.83
C GLU A 91 16.15 -0.17 25.86
N LEU A 92 16.76 -0.38 24.68
CA LEU A 92 18.15 -0.82 24.58
C LEU A 92 19.12 0.23 25.14
N TYR A 93 18.87 1.52 24.87
CA TYR A 93 19.68 2.61 25.39
C TYR A 93 19.67 2.66 26.93
N VAL A 94 18.52 2.42 27.56
CA VAL A 94 18.41 2.32 29.03
C VAL A 94 19.26 1.17 29.60
N LEU A 95 19.40 0.08 28.85
CA LEU A 95 20.20 -1.09 29.26
C LEU A 95 21.70 -0.94 28.98
N GLU A 96 22.10 0.06 28.18
CA GLU A 96 23.48 0.28 27.81
C GLU A 96 24.32 0.68 29.04
N LYS A 97 25.41 -0.05 29.28
CA LYS A 97 26.32 0.23 30.41
C LYS A 97 27.45 1.13 29.95
N THR A 98 27.59 2.29 30.59
CA THR A 98 28.77 3.14 30.39
C THR A 98 30.01 2.49 31.01
N ILE A 99 30.98 2.08 30.20
CA ILE A 99 32.27 1.60 30.68
C ILE A 99 33.14 2.82 31.03
N LYS A 100 33.34 3.08 32.33
CA LYS A 100 34.32 4.09 32.77
C LYS A 100 35.72 3.57 32.51
N HIS A 101 36.41 4.14 31.53
CA HIS A 101 37.84 3.90 31.35
C HIS A 101 38.60 4.77 32.36
N ASN A 102 39.11 4.17 33.44
CA ASN A 102 40.04 4.86 34.34
C ASN A 102 41.34 5.12 33.58
N ARG A 103 41.64 6.39 33.29
CA ARG A 103 42.98 6.87 32.94
C ARG A 103 43.25 8.14 33.74
#